data_AF-A0A0D2PI46-F1
#
_entry.id   AF-A0A0D2PI46-F1
#
_cell.length_a   1.000
_cell.length_b   1.000
_cell.length_c   1.000
_cell.angle_alpha   90.00
_cell.angle_beta   90.00
_cell.angle_gamma   90.00
#
_symmetry.space_group_name_H-M   'P 1'
#
loop_
_entity.id
_entity.type
_entity.pdbx_description
1 polymer ?
#
loop_
_entity_poly.entity_id
_entity_poly.type
_entity_poly.pdbx_seq_one_letter_code
_entity_poly.pdbx_strand_id
1 'polypeptide(L)'
;MENSFTLVTIFGLLFTLGNVGPQAEAARAFFVFGDSLVDNGNNNYLATTARADAYPYGIDYPTHRATGRFSNGLNIPDLISEQIGSEPTLPYLSPELNGQRLLIGANFASAGIGILNDTGVQFVNIIRIGEQLQYFRQYQQRVSALIGPEQTQRLVNEALVLMTLGGNDFVNNYYLVPFSARSRQFALPDYVVYIISEYRKILLRLYELGARRVLVTGTGPLGCVPAELAQHSRAGECAVELQRASALFNPQLAEMLSGLNAELGSDIFVAVNTNEMHMDWINNPQQFGTFSFHI
;
A
#
# COMPACT_ATOMS: atom_id res chain seq x y z
N MET A 1 74.71 -16.16 -46.29
CA MET A 1 75.25 -15.12 -45.38
C MET A 1 74.15 -14.10 -45.22
N GLU A 2 73.26 -14.39 -44.28
CA GLU A 2 72.09 -13.57 -43.97
C GLU A 2 72.41 -12.70 -42.76
N ASN A 3 72.03 -11.43 -42.84
CA ASN A 3 71.76 -10.58 -41.69
C ASN A 3 70.68 -9.60 -42.13
N SER A 4 69.44 -9.83 -41.71
CA SER A 4 68.36 -8.87 -41.83
C SER A 4 67.78 -8.63 -40.44
N PHE A 5 67.98 -7.43 -39.93
CA PHE A 5 67.41 -6.94 -38.68
C PHE A 5 65.89 -6.84 -38.83
N THR A 6 65.14 -7.58 -38.01
CA THR A 6 63.69 -7.40 -37.89
C THR A 6 63.38 -6.78 -36.53
N LEU A 7 62.89 -5.53 -36.56
CA LEU A 7 62.32 -4.82 -35.42
C LEU A 7 60.93 -5.42 -35.14
N VAL A 8 60.70 -5.96 -33.95
CA VAL A 8 59.37 -6.46 -33.54
C VAL A 8 58.69 -5.39 -32.68
N THR A 9 57.66 -4.76 -33.23
CA THR A 9 56.77 -3.83 -32.52
C THR A 9 55.65 -4.63 -31.85
N ILE A 10 55.55 -4.57 -30.52
CA ILE A 10 54.46 -5.20 -29.75
C ILE A 10 53.25 -4.25 -29.75
N PHE A 11 52.15 -4.64 -30.38
CA PHE A 11 50.83 -4.02 -30.21
C PHE A 11 50.09 -4.77 -29.09
N GLY A 12 49.90 -4.14 -27.94
CA GLY A 12 49.05 -4.65 -26.86
C GLY A 12 47.58 -4.28 -27.10
N LEU A 13 46.70 -5.27 -27.24
CA LEU A 13 45.25 -5.08 -27.20
C LEU A 13 44.80 -4.95 -25.74
N LEU A 14 44.36 -3.75 -25.34
CA LEU A 14 43.62 -3.52 -24.11
C LEU A 14 42.16 -3.91 -24.32
N PHE A 15 41.77 -5.08 -23.81
CA PHE A 15 40.36 -5.41 -23.61
C PHE A 15 39.85 -4.62 -22.40
N THR A 16 39.11 -3.55 -22.66
CA THR A 16 38.28 -2.90 -21.63
C THR A 16 37.11 -3.83 -21.30
N LEU A 17 37.21 -4.56 -20.20
CA LEU A 17 36.06 -5.19 -19.56
C LEU A 17 35.17 -4.06 -19.02
N GLY A 18 34.09 -3.77 -19.75
CA GLY A 18 33.03 -2.91 -19.24
C GLY A 18 32.43 -3.57 -17.99
N ASN A 19 32.57 -2.90 -16.85
CA ASN A 19 31.80 -3.24 -15.65
C ASN A 19 30.32 -3.05 -15.98
N VAL A 20 29.63 -4.15 -16.30
CA VAL A 20 28.17 -4.20 -16.18
C VAL A 20 27.88 -4.31 -14.69
N GLY A 21 27.90 -3.17 -14.00
CA GLY A 21 27.26 -3.06 -12.69
C GLY A 21 25.76 -3.37 -12.85
N PRO A 22 25.05 -3.74 -11.78
CA PRO A 22 23.60 -3.86 -11.84
C PRO A 22 23.07 -2.52 -12.35
N GLN A 23 22.41 -2.56 -13.51
CA GLN A 23 21.70 -1.43 -14.05
C GLN A 23 20.76 -0.97 -12.94
N ALA A 24 20.96 0.27 -12.44
CA ALA A 24 20.00 0.88 -11.53
C ALA A 24 18.64 0.73 -12.21
N GLU A 25 17.76 -0.08 -11.62
CA GLU A 25 16.43 -0.29 -12.16
C GLU A 25 15.83 1.12 -12.27
N ALA A 26 15.47 1.55 -13.48
CA ALA A 26 14.88 2.86 -13.67
C ALA A 26 13.70 2.97 -12.70
N ALA A 27 13.63 4.08 -11.94
CA ALA A 27 12.65 4.26 -10.88
C ALA A 27 11.25 3.85 -11.37
N ARG A 28 10.69 2.82 -10.72
CA ARG A 28 9.42 2.23 -11.12
C ARG A 28 8.29 3.12 -10.65
N ALA A 29 7.30 3.36 -11.51
CA ALA A 29 6.09 4.08 -11.11
C ALA A 29 5.39 3.32 -9.97
N PHE A 30 4.84 4.05 -9.00
CA PHE A 30 4.21 3.45 -7.82
C PHE A 30 2.77 3.97 -7.63
N PHE A 31 1.81 3.06 -7.53
CA PHE A 31 0.41 3.39 -7.29
C PHE A 31 -0.06 2.84 -5.96
N VAL A 32 -0.70 3.68 -5.15
CA VAL A 32 -1.13 3.31 -3.80
C VAL A 32 -2.64 3.47 -3.68
N PHE A 33 -3.30 2.43 -3.20
CA PHE A 33 -4.73 2.37 -2.96
C PHE A 33 -4.98 1.89 -1.54
N GLY A 34 -6.06 2.37 -0.93
CA GLY A 34 -6.47 1.88 0.37
C GLY A 34 -6.91 2.94 1.35
N ASP A 35 -6.65 2.67 2.61
CA ASP A 35 -7.09 3.44 3.76
C ASP A 35 -5.99 4.33 4.39
N SER A 36 -6.21 4.74 5.64
CA SER A 36 -5.34 5.61 6.42
C SER A 36 -3.92 5.07 6.61
N LEU A 37 -3.71 3.75 6.54
CA LEU A 37 -2.39 3.15 6.74
C LEU A 37 -1.39 3.57 5.64
N VAL A 38 -1.91 3.99 4.49
CA VAL A 38 -1.11 4.38 3.33
C VAL A 38 -1.50 5.75 2.77
N ASP A 39 -2.51 6.43 3.31
CA ASP A 39 -2.84 7.81 2.93
C ASP A 39 -1.68 8.77 3.28
N ASN A 40 -1.37 9.65 2.34
CA ASN A 40 -0.34 10.68 2.47
C ASN A 40 -0.88 12.10 2.29
N GLY A 41 -2.19 12.29 2.36
CA GLY A 41 -2.83 13.60 2.46
C GLY A 41 -4.02 13.84 1.52
N ASN A 42 -4.61 12.82 0.89
CA ASN A 42 -5.83 13.04 0.09
C ASN A 42 -6.97 13.59 0.96
N ASN A 43 -7.08 13.12 2.20
CA ASN A 43 -8.13 13.55 3.12
C ASN A 43 -8.04 15.04 3.51
N ASN A 44 -6.89 15.69 3.34
CA ASN A 44 -6.72 17.12 3.62
C ASN A 44 -7.55 17.99 2.66
N TYR A 45 -7.87 17.46 1.47
CA TYR A 45 -8.67 18.12 0.44
C TYR A 45 -10.18 17.86 0.57
N LEU A 46 -10.62 17.12 1.60
CA LEU A 46 -12.02 16.70 1.79
C LEU A 46 -12.62 17.30 3.06
N ALA A 47 -13.90 17.67 3.06
CA ALA A 47 -14.59 18.02 4.30
C ALA A 47 -14.91 16.74 5.11
N THR A 48 -13.96 16.29 5.92
CA THR A 48 -13.96 15.00 6.61
C THR A 48 -13.42 15.11 8.03
N THR A 49 -13.84 14.20 8.92
CA THR A 49 -13.25 14.07 10.27
C THR A 49 -12.02 13.15 10.28
N ALA A 50 -11.80 12.35 9.24
CA ALA A 50 -10.63 11.49 9.11
C ALA A 50 -9.47 12.28 8.50
N ARG A 51 -8.78 13.11 9.31
CA ARG A 51 -7.63 13.90 8.88
C ARG A 51 -6.40 13.69 9.77
N ALA A 52 -5.22 13.85 9.16
CA ALA A 52 -3.92 13.80 9.82
C ALA A 52 -3.04 15.02 9.49
N ASP A 53 -3.67 16.18 9.37
CA ASP A 53 -3.07 17.49 9.05
C ASP A 53 -2.85 18.39 10.28
N ALA A 54 -2.82 17.80 11.48
CA ALA A 54 -2.61 18.49 12.74
C ALA A 54 -1.60 17.77 13.66
N TYR A 55 -1.10 18.46 14.68
CA TYR A 55 -0.28 17.83 15.72
C TYR A 55 -1.06 16.69 16.41
N PRO A 56 -0.44 15.53 16.72
CA PRO A 56 1.00 15.22 16.67
C PRO A 56 1.50 14.59 15.35
N TYR A 57 0.68 14.53 14.30
CA TYR A 57 1.10 13.93 13.03
C TYR A 57 2.29 14.68 12.43
N GLY A 58 3.25 13.95 11.88
CA GLY A 58 4.44 14.50 11.24
C GLY A 58 5.50 15.09 12.19
N ILE A 59 5.42 14.89 13.51
CA ILE A 59 6.42 15.37 14.48
C ILE A 59 7.85 14.84 14.20
N ASP A 60 7.95 13.60 13.71
CA ASP A 60 9.21 12.93 13.34
C ASP A 60 9.46 12.94 11.82
N TYR A 61 8.57 13.57 11.04
CA TYR A 61 8.83 13.81 9.62
C TYR A 61 9.97 14.83 9.47
N PRO A 62 10.81 14.79 8.41
CA PRO A 62 11.95 15.71 8.26
C PRO A 62 11.63 17.21 8.36
N THR A 63 10.40 17.62 8.10
CA THR A 63 9.95 19.02 8.21
C THR A 63 9.33 19.36 9.57
N HIS A 64 9.14 18.37 10.45
CA HIS A 64 8.45 18.47 11.74
C HIS A 64 7.05 19.08 11.64
N ARG A 65 6.34 18.82 10.53
CA ARG A 65 5.01 19.35 10.24
C ARG A 65 4.08 18.21 9.84
N ALA A 66 2.80 18.35 10.20
CA ALA A 66 1.77 17.42 9.76
C ALA A 66 1.71 17.36 8.23
N THR A 67 1.75 16.15 7.68
CA THR A 67 1.81 15.92 6.23
C THR A 67 0.52 15.34 5.67
N GLY A 68 -0.46 14.98 6.51
CA GLY A 68 -1.63 14.20 6.11
C GLY A 68 -1.43 12.68 6.20
N ARG A 69 -0.24 12.21 6.61
CA ARG A 69 0.01 10.81 6.97
C ARG A 69 -0.49 10.54 8.37
N PHE A 70 -1.19 9.42 8.57
CA PHE A 70 -1.63 8.94 9.88
C PHE A 70 -0.47 8.29 10.65
N SER A 71 0.63 9.04 10.77
CA SER A 71 1.91 8.65 11.38
C SER A 71 2.60 9.89 11.96
N ASN A 72 3.53 9.67 12.89
CA ASN A 72 4.48 10.69 13.35
C ASN A 72 5.49 11.06 12.25
N GLY A 73 5.72 10.21 11.27
CA GLY A 73 6.69 10.43 10.20
C GLY A 73 6.27 9.82 8.87
N LEU A 74 7.18 9.07 8.26
CA LEU A 74 6.93 8.32 7.04
C LEU A 74 5.86 7.23 7.27
N ASN A 75 5.11 6.90 6.23
CA ASN A 75 4.24 5.72 6.19
C ASN A 75 4.83 4.65 5.24
N ILE A 76 4.18 3.49 5.17
CA ILE A 76 4.66 2.34 4.39
C ILE A 76 4.98 2.71 2.92
N PRO A 77 4.12 3.43 2.18
CA PRO A 77 4.42 3.90 0.83
C PRO A 77 5.71 4.69 0.69
N ASP A 78 6.03 5.57 1.65
CA ASP A 78 7.24 6.37 1.55
C ASP A 78 8.49 5.49 1.65
N LEU A 79 8.48 4.56 2.59
CA LEU A 79 9.58 3.60 2.79
C LEU A 79 9.75 2.68 1.57
N ILE A 80 8.63 2.28 0.95
CA ILE A 80 8.68 1.52 -0.31
C ILE A 80 9.26 2.38 -1.43
N SER A 81 8.83 3.64 -1.57
CA SER A 81 9.39 4.58 -2.55
C SER A 81 10.90 4.71 -2.40
N GLU A 82 11.41 4.90 -1.18
CA GLU A 82 12.85 4.96 -0.91
C GLU A 82 13.56 3.65 -1.33
N GLN A 83 12.98 2.49 -0.99
CA GLN A 83 13.57 1.20 -1.28
C GLN A 83 13.63 0.87 -2.79
N ILE A 84 12.66 1.37 -3.57
CA ILE A 84 12.65 1.23 -5.03
C ILE A 84 13.41 2.36 -5.76
N GLY A 85 14.10 3.24 -5.02
CA GLY A 85 14.87 4.35 -5.57
C GLY A 85 14.02 5.44 -6.24
N SER A 86 12.76 5.60 -5.79
CA SER A 86 11.82 6.57 -6.33
C SER A 86 11.51 7.67 -5.31
N GLU A 87 11.07 8.82 -5.79
CA GLU A 87 10.53 9.86 -4.92
C GLU A 87 9.21 9.39 -4.27
N PRO A 88 8.85 9.90 -3.08
CA PRO A 88 7.53 9.66 -2.51
C PRO A 88 6.43 10.09 -3.47
N THR A 89 5.43 9.24 -3.65
CA THR A 89 4.25 9.59 -4.45
C THR A 89 3.48 10.75 -3.81
N LEU A 90 2.81 11.57 -4.63
CA LEU A 90 1.91 12.62 -4.13
C LEU A 90 0.47 12.12 -4.00
N PRO A 91 -0.34 12.68 -3.09
CA PRO A 91 -1.77 12.42 -3.07
C PRO A 91 -2.39 12.88 -4.39
N TYR A 92 -3.30 12.07 -4.94
CA TYR A 92 -3.92 12.32 -6.23
C TYR A 92 -4.61 13.69 -6.31
N LEU A 93 -5.22 14.12 -5.21
CA LEU A 93 -5.90 15.42 -5.12
C LEU A 93 -4.93 16.61 -4.98
N SER A 94 -3.63 16.38 -4.84
CA SER A 94 -2.67 17.46 -4.74
C SER A 94 -2.55 18.25 -6.05
N PRO A 95 -2.62 19.60 -6.03
CA PRO A 95 -2.36 20.41 -7.22
C PRO A 95 -0.90 20.26 -7.70
N GLU A 96 -0.01 19.80 -6.83
CA GLU A 96 1.38 19.54 -7.15
C GLU A 96 1.62 18.25 -7.94
N LEU A 97 0.63 17.35 -8.02
CA LEU A 97 0.70 16.18 -8.87
C LEU A 97 0.45 16.59 -10.32
N ASN A 98 1.46 17.10 -11.01
CA ASN A 98 1.38 17.57 -12.39
C ASN A 98 2.70 17.31 -13.16
N GLY A 99 2.66 17.46 -14.49
CA GLY A 99 3.84 17.33 -15.35
C GLY A 99 4.58 16.01 -15.14
N GLN A 100 5.91 16.06 -15.01
CA GLN A 100 6.75 14.88 -14.82
C GLN A 100 6.48 14.11 -13.52
N ARG A 101 5.85 14.73 -12.51
CA ARG A 101 5.48 14.03 -11.27
C ARG A 101 4.43 12.94 -11.51
N LEU A 102 3.65 13.04 -12.60
CA LEU A 102 2.76 11.96 -13.08
C LEU A 102 3.52 10.74 -13.65
N LEU A 103 4.86 10.78 -13.74
CA LEU A 103 5.65 9.61 -14.15
C LEU A 103 6.13 8.79 -12.94
N ILE A 104 6.15 9.42 -11.75
CA ILE A 104 6.53 8.77 -10.49
C ILE A 104 5.41 7.85 -9.99
N GLY A 105 4.16 8.24 -10.23
CA GLY A 105 2.99 7.55 -9.69
C GLY A 105 2.10 8.48 -8.87
N ALA A 106 1.15 7.88 -8.15
CA ALA A 106 0.22 8.64 -7.31
C ALA A 106 -0.35 7.77 -6.19
N ASN A 107 -0.70 8.45 -5.11
CA ASN A 107 -1.42 7.86 -3.99
C ASN A 107 -2.91 8.22 -4.07
N PHE A 108 -3.76 7.21 -4.19
CA PHE A 108 -5.21 7.34 -4.27
C PHE A 108 -5.90 7.02 -2.95
N ALA A 109 -5.15 6.58 -1.93
CA ALA A 109 -5.70 6.13 -0.66
C ALA A 109 -6.40 7.26 0.10
N SER A 110 -7.35 6.88 0.96
CA SER A 110 -8.15 7.82 1.75
C SER A 110 -8.55 7.19 3.06
N ALA A 111 -8.31 7.90 4.16
CA ALA A 111 -8.60 7.38 5.49
C ALA A 111 -10.08 7.04 5.71
N GLY A 112 -10.31 5.96 6.47
CA GLY A 112 -11.63 5.50 6.90
C GLY A 112 -12.33 4.55 5.95
N ILE A 113 -11.84 4.37 4.71
CA ILE A 113 -12.48 3.49 3.73
C ILE A 113 -12.25 2.01 4.07
N GLY A 114 -13.15 1.16 3.59
CA GLY A 114 -12.96 -0.28 3.55
C GLY A 114 -13.16 -0.86 2.16
N ILE A 115 -13.25 -2.18 2.11
CA ILE A 115 -13.65 -2.97 0.95
C ILE A 115 -15.11 -2.64 0.59
N LEU A 116 -15.97 -2.52 1.60
CA LEU A 116 -17.39 -2.23 1.42
C LEU A 116 -17.67 -0.72 1.34
N ASN A 117 -18.60 -0.33 0.47
CA ASN A 117 -18.95 1.07 0.24
C ASN A 117 -19.61 1.76 1.45
N ASP A 118 -20.21 0.99 2.36
CA ASP A 118 -20.83 1.49 3.60
C ASP A 118 -19.87 1.49 4.80
N THR A 119 -18.64 1.01 4.64
CA THR A 119 -17.59 1.16 5.64
C THR A 119 -17.12 2.62 5.71
N GLY A 120 -16.97 3.16 6.92
CA GLY A 120 -16.42 4.50 7.13
C GLY A 120 -17.42 5.66 7.00
N VAL A 121 -18.72 5.39 6.94
CA VAL A 121 -19.77 6.41 6.80
C VAL A 121 -19.76 7.48 7.90
N GLN A 122 -19.26 7.15 9.09
CA GLN A 122 -19.08 8.05 10.22
C GLN A 122 -18.08 9.20 9.95
N PHE A 123 -17.24 9.06 8.92
CA PHE A 123 -16.23 10.06 8.56
C PHE A 123 -16.72 11.10 7.53
N VAL A 124 -18.02 11.09 7.20
CA VAL A 124 -18.66 12.03 6.26
C VAL A 124 -18.14 11.85 4.83
N ASN A 125 -17.07 12.54 4.45
CA ASN A 125 -16.49 12.47 3.11
C ASN A 125 -15.20 11.65 3.12
N ILE A 126 -15.18 10.59 2.34
CA ILE A 126 -14.02 9.69 2.13
C ILE A 126 -14.02 9.26 0.67
N ILE A 127 -12.85 9.00 0.08
CA ILE A 127 -12.75 8.54 -1.31
C ILE A 127 -12.83 7.01 -1.31
N ARG A 128 -14.03 6.47 -1.52
CA ARG A 128 -14.26 5.01 -1.50
C ARG A 128 -13.43 4.31 -2.56
N ILE A 129 -13.16 3.01 -2.37
CA ILE A 129 -12.30 2.25 -3.29
C ILE A 129 -12.76 2.34 -4.76
N GLY A 130 -14.07 2.36 -5.02
CA GLY A 130 -14.59 2.59 -6.37
C GLY A 130 -14.20 3.96 -6.96
N GLU A 131 -14.18 5.01 -6.14
CA GLU A 131 -13.72 6.35 -6.52
C GLU A 131 -12.21 6.40 -6.70
N GLN A 132 -11.43 5.70 -5.86
CA GLN A 132 -9.97 5.59 -6.04
C GLN A 132 -9.61 4.95 -7.40
N LEU A 133 -10.33 3.90 -7.81
CA LEU A 133 -10.16 3.28 -9.13
C LEU A 133 -10.59 4.21 -10.28
N GLN A 134 -11.59 5.08 -10.06
CA GLN A 134 -11.97 6.11 -11.03
C GLN A 134 -10.89 7.19 -11.14
N TYR A 135 -10.33 7.64 -10.03
CA TYR A 135 -9.18 8.55 -10.01
C TYR A 135 -7.96 7.95 -10.69
N PHE A 136 -7.72 6.64 -10.55
CA PHE A 136 -6.67 5.98 -11.30
C PHE A 136 -6.92 6.00 -12.81
N ARG A 137 -8.16 5.78 -13.26
CA ARG A 137 -8.52 5.94 -14.68
C ARG A 137 -8.31 7.37 -15.18
N GLN A 138 -8.69 8.37 -14.38
CA GLN A 138 -8.45 9.78 -14.72
C GLN A 138 -6.95 10.11 -14.74
N TYR A 139 -6.18 9.58 -13.80
CA TYR A 139 -4.73 9.67 -13.79
C TYR A 139 -4.12 9.12 -15.09
N GLN A 140 -4.58 7.94 -15.54
CA GLN A 140 -4.11 7.35 -16.80
C GLN A 140 -4.40 8.26 -18.00
N GLN A 141 -5.55 8.94 -18.04
CA GLN A 141 -5.84 9.94 -19.08
C GLN A 141 -4.87 11.13 -19.01
N ARG A 142 -4.59 11.63 -17.80
CA ARG A 142 -3.67 12.76 -17.57
C ARG A 142 -2.25 12.43 -18.00
N VAL A 143 -1.72 11.27 -17.62
CA VAL A 143 -0.37 10.86 -18.02
C VAL A 143 -0.31 10.49 -19.51
N SER A 144 -1.38 9.91 -20.08
CA SER A 144 -1.45 9.64 -21.52
C SER A 144 -1.42 10.91 -22.36
N ALA A 145 -1.91 12.04 -21.85
CA ALA A 145 -1.76 13.32 -22.53
C ALA A 145 -0.29 13.81 -22.57
N LEU A 146 0.56 13.32 -21.66
CA LEU A 146 1.99 13.69 -21.60
C LEU A 146 2.88 12.78 -22.42
N ILE A 147 2.68 11.47 -22.31
CA ILE A 147 3.62 10.47 -22.88
C ILE A 147 3.01 9.61 -23.99
N GLY A 148 1.72 9.77 -24.28
CA GLY A 148 0.99 8.94 -25.23
C GLY A 148 0.43 7.64 -24.61
N PRO A 149 -0.52 7.01 -25.31
CA PRO A 149 -1.24 5.84 -24.79
C PRO A 149 -0.37 4.60 -24.63
N GLU A 150 0.53 4.32 -25.57
CA GLU A 150 1.40 3.12 -25.53
C GLU A 150 2.41 3.18 -24.37
N GLN A 151 2.99 4.35 -24.13
CA GLN A 151 3.92 4.59 -23.03
C GLN A 151 3.18 4.57 -21.69
N THR A 152 1.94 5.06 -21.65
CA THR A 152 1.09 4.99 -20.45
C THR A 152 0.76 3.55 -20.09
N GLN A 153 0.41 2.73 -21.09
CA GLN A 153 0.15 1.31 -20.86
C GLN A 153 1.39 0.59 -20.31
N ARG A 154 2.57 0.88 -20.85
CA ARG A 154 3.84 0.34 -20.32
C ARG A 154 4.10 0.81 -18.89
N LEU A 155 3.98 2.11 -18.62
CA LEU A 155 4.15 2.69 -17.29
C LEU A 155 3.25 2.02 -16.26
N VAL A 156 1.97 1.80 -16.59
CA VAL A 156 1.00 1.15 -15.69
C VAL A 156 1.29 -0.34 -15.51
N ASN A 157 1.57 -1.08 -16.58
CA ASN A 157 1.85 -2.50 -16.51
C ASN A 157 3.14 -2.81 -15.73
N GLU A 158 4.14 -1.93 -15.84
CA GLU A 158 5.44 -2.11 -15.18
C GLU A 158 5.46 -1.55 -13.74
N ALA A 159 4.47 -0.74 -13.36
CA ALA A 159 4.37 -0.14 -12.04
C ALA A 159 4.27 -1.17 -10.91
N LEU A 160 4.72 -0.76 -9.72
CA LEU A 160 4.34 -1.41 -8.47
C LEU A 160 3.00 -0.85 -8.01
N VAL A 161 2.14 -1.70 -7.45
CA VAL A 161 0.89 -1.27 -6.83
C VAL A 161 0.82 -1.79 -5.41
N LEU A 162 0.40 -0.94 -4.47
CA LEU A 162 0.07 -1.31 -3.10
C LEU A 162 -1.42 -1.12 -2.87
N MET A 163 -2.07 -2.14 -2.31
CA MET A 163 -3.48 -2.12 -1.94
C MET A 163 -3.62 -2.51 -0.46
N THR A 164 -4.22 -1.63 0.35
CA THR A 164 -4.54 -1.90 1.76
C THR A 164 -6.01 -1.65 2.08
N LEU A 165 -6.75 -2.71 2.41
CA LEU A 165 -8.16 -2.63 2.78
C LEU A 165 -8.49 -3.77 3.76
N GLY A 166 -9.66 -3.70 4.39
CA GLY A 166 -10.23 -4.78 5.20
C GLY A 166 -10.30 -4.45 6.68
N GLY A 167 -9.30 -3.76 7.24
CA GLY A 167 -9.28 -3.44 8.67
C GLY A 167 -10.52 -2.65 9.10
N ASN A 168 -10.83 -1.59 8.36
CA ASN A 168 -12.01 -0.74 8.60
C ASN A 168 -13.34 -1.49 8.45
N ASP A 169 -13.43 -2.52 7.61
CA ASP A 169 -14.66 -3.30 7.45
C ASP A 169 -15.00 -4.09 8.73
N PHE A 170 -14.00 -4.33 9.59
CA PHE A 170 -14.19 -4.87 10.92
C PHE A 170 -14.35 -3.75 11.96
N VAL A 171 -13.34 -2.91 12.17
CA VAL A 171 -13.32 -1.94 13.28
C VAL A 171 -14.33 -0.80 13.09
N ASN A 172 -14.47 -0.32 11.85
CA ASN A 172 -15.25 0.85 11.50
C ASN A 172 -16.58 0.49 10.79
N ASN A 173 -16.98 -0.78 10.83
CA ASN A 173 -18.27 -1.24 10.32
C ASN A 173 -18.86 -2.39 11.17
N TYR A 174 -18.27 -3.59 11.12
CA TYR A 174 -18.83 -4.76 11.82
C TYR A 174 -18.84 -4.62 13.35
N TYR A 175 -17.77 -4.13 13.96
CA TYR A 175 -17.61 -3.95 15.40
C TYR A 175 -17.76 -2.50 15.88
N LEU A 176 -18.07 -1.56 14.99
CA LEU A 176 -18.13 -0.12 15.29
C LEU A 176 -19.02 0.20 16.51
N VAL A 177 -20.16 -0.48 16.63
CA VAL A 177 -21.06 -0.38 17.78
C VAL A 177 -21.61 -1.76 18.14
N PRO A 178 -22.02 -1.98 19.41
CA PRO A 178 -22.76 -3.18 19.77
C PRO A 178 -23.97 -3.37 18.87
N PHE A 179 -24.10 -4.57 18.29
CA PHE A 179 -25.15 -4.89 17.31
C PHE A 179 -25.19 -3.90 16.14
N SER A 180 -24.04 -3.60 15.52
CA SER A 180 -23.98 -2.89 14.24
C SER A 180 -24.94 -3.49 13.20
N ALA A 181 -25.30 -2.71 12.17
CA ALA A 181 -26.13 -3.22 11.08
C ALA A 181 -25.51 -4.47 10.43
N ARG A 182 -24.18 -4.50 10.27
CA ARG A 182 -23.46 -5.64 9.68
C ARG A 182 -23.42 -6.87 10.57
N SER A 183 -23.15 -6.73 11.87
CA SER A 183 -23.18 -7.86 12.81
C SER A 183 -24.57 -8.46 13.01
N ARG A 184 -25.64 -7.71 12.73
CA ARG A 184 -27.02 -8.24 12.70
C ARG A 184 -27.39 -8.95 11.39
N GLN A 185 -26.72 -8.61 10.29
CA GLN A 185 -26.98 -9.20 8.98
C GLN A 185 -26.21 -10.51 8.76
N PHE A 186 -24.98 -10.59 9.27
CA PHE A 186 -24.10 -11.72 9.04
C PHE A 186 -23.46 -12.19 10.34
N ALA A 187 -23.35 -13.51 10.51
CA ALA A 187 -22.37 -14.05 11.43
C ALA A 187 -20.95 -13.78 10.89
N LEU A 188 -19.96 -13.69 11.77
CA LEU A 188 -18.60 -13.31 11.39
C LEU A 188 -18.02 -14.16 10.24
N PRO A 189 -18.12 -15.51 10.22
CA PRO A 189 -17.61 -16.30 9.11
C PRO A 189 -18.26 -15.95 7.76
N ASP A 190 -19.59 -15.77 7.74
CA ASP A 190 -20.32 -15.41 6.52
C ASP A 190 -19.98 -14.00 6.05
N TYR A 191 -19.75 -13.09 6.99
CA TYR A 191 -19.29 -11.73 6.70
C TYR A 191 -17.92 -11.72 6.04
N VAL A 192 -16.98 -12.55 6.52
CA VAL A 192 -15.65 -12.67 5.90
C VAL A 192 -15.76 -13.18 4.47
N VAL A 193 -16.57 -14.22 4.23
CA VAL A 193 -16.82 -14.74 2.86
C VAL A 193 -17.36 -13.63 1.95
N TYR A 194 -18.33 -12.84 2.44
CA TYR A 194 -18.88 -11.72 1.71
C TYR A 194 -17.82 -10.65 1.37
N ILE A 195 -17.03 -10.21 2.35
CA ILE A 195 -15.96 -9.22 2.12
C ILE A 195 -14.94 -9.73 1.11
N ILE A 196 -14.49 -10.98 1.22
CA ILE A 196 -13.51 -11.57 0.30
C ILE A 196 -14.06 -11.58 -1.13
N SER A 197 -15.35 -11.87 -1.30
CA SER A 197 -16.00 -11.82 -2.61
C SER A 197 -16.05 -10.42 -3.21
N GLU A 198 -16.26 -9.36 -2.40
CA GLU A 198 -16.23 -7.98 -2.85
C GLU A 198 -14.80 -7.51 -3.15
N TYR A 199 -13.82 -7.92 -2.34
CA TYR A 199 -12.42 -7.58 -2.57
C TYR A 199 -11.91 -8.18 -3.89
N ARG A 200 -12.31 -9.41 -4.20
CA ARG A 200 -12.00 -10.04 -5.50
C ARG A 200 -12.46 -9.18 -6.68
N LYS A 201 -13.66 -8.58 -6.62
CA LYS A 201 -14.19 -7.71 -7.68
C LYS A 201 -13.35 -6.43 -7.84
N ILE A 202 -12.92 -5.84 -6.73
CA ILE A 202 -12.03 -4.66 -6.72
C ILE A 202 -10.70 -4.99 -7.40
N LEU A 203 -10.08 -6.12 -7.05
CA LEU A 203 -8.79 -6.53 -7.60
C LEU A 203 -8.88 -6.88 -9.08
N LEU A 204 -9.95 -7.54 -9.51
CA LEU A 204 -10.22 -7.75 -10.94
C LEU A 204 -10.35 -6.42 -11.68
N ARG A 205 -11.05 -5.44 -11.12
CA ARG A 205 -11.17 -4.12 -11.73
C ARG A 205 -9.83 -3.40 -11.82
N LEU A 206 -8.98 -3.52 -10.80
CA LEU A 206 -7.62 -3.00 -10.82
C LEU A 206 -6.75 -3.67 -11.90
N TYR A 207 -6.89 -4.99 -12.06
CA TYR A 207 -6.24 -5.73 -13.15
C TYR A 207 -6.72 -5.28 -14.53
N GLU A 208 -8.03 -5.07 -14.73
CA GLU A 208 -8.59 -4.52 -15.97
C GLU A 208 -8.05 -3.11 -16.29
N LEU A 209 -7.67 -2.34 -15.27
CA LEU A 209 -7.02 -1.04 -15.40
C LEU A 209 -5.52 -1.12 -15.70
N GLY A 210 -4.95 -2.32 -15.84
CA GLY A 210 -3.57 -2.54 -16.27
C GLY A 210 -2.58 -2.90 -15.16
N ALA A 211 -3.00 -2.99 -13.89
CA ALA A 211 -2.07 -3.38 -12.83
C ALA A 211 -1.58 -4.83 -13.01
N ARG A 212 -0.28 -5.06 -12.90
CA ARG A 212 0.33 -6.40 -13.07
C ARG A 212 1.24 -6.85 -11.91
N ARG A 213 1.56 -5.96 -10.97
CA ARG A 213 2.39 -6.26 -9.80
C ARG A 213 1.77 -5.58 -8.59
N VAL A 214 0.97 -6.34 -7.83
CA VAL A 214 0.11 -5.78 -6.78
C VAL A 214 0.43 -6.44 -5.44
N LEU A 215 0.95 -5.66 -4.51
CA LEU A 215 1.05 -6.02 -3.11
C LEU A 215 -0.32 -5.77 -2.46
N VAL A 216 -0.93 -6.83 -1.94
CA VAL A 216 -2.24 -6.77 -1.27
C VAL A 216 -2.03 -7.09 0.20
N THR A 217 -2.24 -6.12 1.08
CA THR A 217 -2.06 -6.35 2.52
C THR A 217 -3.28 -7.05 3.10
N GLY A 218 -3.01 -8.03 3.97
CA GLY A 218 -4.00 -8.49 4.94
C GLY A 218 -4.23 -7.47 6.05
N THR A 219 -5.08 -7.82 7.01
CA THR A 219 -5.21 -7.04 8.24
C THR A 219 -4.09 -7.39 9.21
N GLY A 220 -3.62 -6.39 9.97
CA GLY A 220 -2.84 -6.64 11.18
C GLY A 220 -3.67 -7.32 12.28
N PRO A 221 -3.11 -7.50 13.48
CA PRO A 221 -3.82 -8.06 14.62
C PRO A 221 -4.84 -7.05 15.16
N LEU A 222 -6.06 -7.09 14.61
CA LEU A 222 -7.09 -6.07 14.89
C LEU A 222 -7.41 -5.93 16.38
N GLY A 223 -7.41 -7.04 17.13
CA GLY A 223 -7.68 -7.02 18.57
C GLY A 223 -6.58 -6.34 19.39
N CYS A 224 -5.39 -6.16 18.82
CA CYS A 224 -4.25 -5.53 19.47
C CYS A 224 -4.09 -4.04 19.10
N VAL A 225 -5.00 -3.49 18.28
CA VAL A 225 -4.97 -2.07 17.94
C VAL A 225 -5.22 -1.24 19.21
N PRO A 226 -4.46 -0.16 19.50
CA PRO A 226 -4.59 0.57 20.76
C PRO A 226 -6.00 1.05 21.10
N ALA A 227 -6.79 1.47 20.11
CA ALA A 227 -8.18 1.88 20.31
C ALA A 227 -9.09 0.71 20.75
N GLU A 228 -8.81 -0.49 20.26
CA GLU A 228 -9.54 -1.71 20.62
C GLU A 228 -9.10 -2.22 22.00
N LEU A 229 -7.80 -2.15 22.30
CA LEU A 229 -7.28 -2.42 23.64
C LEU A 229 -7.93 -1.50 24.68
N ALA A 230 -7.99 -0.19 24.41
CA ALA A 230 -8.61 0.78 25.33
C ALA A 230 -10.09 0.49 25.61
N GLN A 231 -10.81 -0.14 24.68
CA GLN A 231 -12.24 -0.45 24.81
C GLN A 231 -12.52 -1.85 25.39
N HIS A 232 -11.67 -2.82 25.10
CA HIS A 232 -11.94 -4.23 25.34
C HIS A 232 -11.00 -4.90 26.33
N SER A 233 -9.88 -4.27 26.65
CA SER A 233 -8.81 -4.85 27.46
C SER A 233 -8.81 -4.30 28.88
N ARG A 234 -8.52 -5.16 29.86
CA ARG A 234 -8.26 -4.73 31.25
C ARG A 234 -6.79 -4.73 31.61
N ALA A 235 -5.99 -5.58 30.97
CA ALA A 235 -4.58 -5.82 31.29
C ALA A 235 -3.65 -5.70 30.07
N GLY A 236 -4.14 -5.15 28.96
CA GLY A 236 -3.39 -5.02 27.71
C GLY A 236 -3.52 -6.24 26.79
N GLU A 237 -4.35 -7.22 27.13
CA GLU A 237 -4.70 -8.35 26.27
C GLU A 237 -5.49 -7.92 25.02
N CYS A 238 -5.19 -8.54 23.88
CA CYS A 238 -5.89 -8.27 22.63
C CYS A 238 -7.34 -8.78 22.67
N ALA A 239 -8.24 -8.03 22.02
CA ALA A 239 -9.65 -8.38 21.94
C ALA A 239 -9.87 -9.65 21.10
N VAL A 240 -10.42 -10.70 21.71
CA VAL A 240 -10.55 -12.04 21.12
C VAL A 240 -11.36 -12.04 19.82
N GLU A 241 -12.53 -11.38 19.79
CA GLU A 241 -13.40 -11.40 18.61
C GLU A 241 -12.81 -10.64 17.42
N LEU A 242 -12.11 -9.53 17.65
CA LEU A 242 -11.39 -8.82 16.58
C LEU A 242 -10.17 -9.61 16.08
N GLN A 243 -9.48 -10.32 16.99
CA GLN A 243 -8.39 -11.21 16.59
C GLN A 243 -8.91 -12.39 15.76
N ARG A 244 -10.08 -12.93 16.12
CA ARG A 244 -10.78 -13.96 15.35
C ARG A 244 -11.16 -13.48 13.95
N ALA A 245 -11.59 -12.23 13.80
CA ALA A 245 -11.88 -11.64 12.49
C ALA A 245 -10.64 -11.64 11.58
N SER A 246 -9.49 -11.20 12.11
CA SER A 246 -8.21 -11.22 11.39
C SER A 246 -7.80 -12.65 11.00
N ALA A 247 -7.95 -13.60 11.93
CA ALA A 247 -7.61 -15.01 11.71
C ALA A 247 -8.49 -15.70 10.67
N LEU A 248 -9.74 -15.26 10.50
CA LEU A 248 -10.64 -15.74 9.44
C LEU A 248 -10.34 -15.07 8.09
N PHE A 249 -10.07 -13.76 8.09
CA PHE A 249 -9.91 -12.97 6.87
C PHE A 249 -8.60 -13.24 6.13
N ASN A 250 -7.46 -13.20 6.84
CA ASN A 250 -6.14 -13.24 6.19
C ASN A 250 -5.88 -14.53 5.37
N PRO A 251 -6.19 -15.74 5.88
CA PRO A 251 -6.01 -16.96 5.08
C PRO A 251 -6.91 -16.99 3.84
N GLN A 252 -8.17 -16.56 3.96
CA GLN A 252 -9.11 -16.52 2.84
C GLN A 252 -8.72 -15.46 1.80
N LEU A 253 -8.12 -14.35 2.23
CA LEU A 253 -7.52 -13.37 1.32
C LEU A 253 -6.40 -14.04 0.52
N ALA A 254 -5.44 -14.68 1.18
CA ALA A 254 -4.33 -15.35 0.51
C ALA A 254 -4.81 -16.43 -0.47
N GLU A 255 -5.79 -17.25 -0.07
CA GLU A 255 -6.41 -18.26 -0.94
C GLU A 255 -7.09 -17.63 -2.15
N MET A 256 -7.89 -16.58 -1.96
CA MET A 256 -8.57 -15.87 -3.05
C MET A 256 -7.57 -15.26 -4.03
N LEU A 257 -6.46 -14.68 -3.54
CA LEU A 257 -5.41 -14.12 -4.39
C LEU A 257 -4.71 -15.23 -5.21
N SER A 258 -4.41 -16.37 -4.59
CA SER A 258 -3.85 -17.52 -5.30
C SER A 258 -4.80 -18.04 -6.39
N GLY A 259 -6.10 -18.14 -6.09
CA GLY A 259 -7.11 -18.54 -7.06
C GLY A 259 -7.21 -17.53 -8.22
N LEU A 260 -7.17 -16.23 -7.91
CA LEU A 260 -7.23 -15.18 -8.91
C LEU A 260 -6.00 -15.18 -9.83
N ASN A 261 -4.79 -15.38 -9.30
CA ASN A 261 -3.57 -15.53 -10.11
C ASN A 261 -3.66 -16.76 -11.03
N ALA A 262 -4.18 -17.89 -10.52
CA ALA A 262 -4.36 -19.11 -11.31
C ALA A 262 -5.36 -18.90 -12.47
N GLU A 263 -6.48 -18.22 -12.22
CA GLU A 263 -7.45 -17.87 -13.26
C GLU A 263 -6.87 -16.93 -14.33
N LEU A 264 -6.03 -15.98 -13.92
CA LEU A 264 -5.37 -15.03 -14.82
C LEU A 264 -4.14 -15.61 -15.52
N GLY A 265 -3.67 -16.78 -15.09
CA GLY A 265 -2.48 -17.45 -15.63
C GLY A 265 -1.18 -16.68 -15.37
N SER A 266 -1.11 -15.87 -14.31
CA SER A 266 0.06 -15.05 -13.96
C SER A 266 0.06 -14.64 -12.49
N ASP A 267 1.24 -14.56 -11.89
CA ASP A 267 1.44 -14.11 -10.50
C ASP A 267 1.38 -12.59 -10.41
N ILE A 268 0.18 -12.05 -10.30
CA ILE A 268 -0.10 -10.60 -10.32
C ILE A 268 -0.25 -10.05 -8.91
N PHE A 269 -0.98 -10.77 -8.07
CA PHE A 269 -1.28 -10.35 -6.70
C PHE A 269 -0.44 -11.13 -5.70
N VAL A 270 0.21 -10.42 -4.79
CA VAL A 270 1.04 -10.98 -3.72
C VAL A 270 0.43 -10.59 -2.39
N ALA A 271 0.06 -11.58 -1.58
CA ALA A 271 -0.42 -11.38 -0.23
C ALA A 271 0.74 -10.91 0.68
N VAL A 272 0.54 -9.81 1.41
CA VAL A 272 1.48 -9.35 2.44
C VAL A 272 0.91 -9.72 3.81
N ASN A 273 1.63 -10.58 4.55
CA ASN A 273 1.20 -11.06 5.86
C ASN A 273 1.47 -10.04 6.97
N THR A 274 0.68 -8.96 6.98
CA THR A 274 0.78 -7.89 7.97
C THR A 274 0.51 -8.38 9.38
N ASN A 275 -0.34 -9.40 9.58
CA ASN A 275 -0.58 -9.96 10.91
C ASN A 275 0.68 -10.57 11.51
N GLU A 276 1.38 -11.43 10.77
CA GLU A 276 2.64 -12.03 11.24
C GLU A 276 3.70 -10.96 11.50
N MET A 277 3.89 -10.02 10.57
CA MET A 277 4.85 -8.91 10.74
C MET A 277 4.62 -8.11 12.02
N HIS A 278 3.36 -7.81 12.37
CA HIS A 278 3.05 -7.10 13.61
C HIS A 278 3.18 -7.99 14.84
N MET A 279 2.75 -9.25 14.76
CA MET A 279 2.86 -10.18 15.89
C MET A 279 4.32 -10.51 16.22
N ASP A 280 5.22 -10.55 15.23
CA ASP A 280 6.65 -10.73 15.46
C ASP A 280 7.21 -9.59 16.33
N TRP A 281 6.85 -8.35 16.01
CA TRP A 281 7.24 -7.20 16.81
C TRP A 281 6.60 -7.20 18.20
N ILE A 282 5.29 -7.49 18.31
CA ILE A 282 4.58 -7.54 19.60
C ILE A 282 5.17 -8.62 20.52
N ASN A 283 5.48 -9.80 19.98
CA ASN A 283 5.97 -10.94 20.75
C ASN A 283 7.48 -10.89 21.01
N ASN A 284 8.25 -10.25 20.11
CA ASN A 284 9.71 -10.19 20.19
C ASN A 284 10.25 -8.76 20.07
N PRO A 285 9.78 -7.80 20.89
CA PRO A 285 10.09 -6.38 20.69
C PRO A 285 11.60 -6.10 20.67
N GLN A 286 12.38 -6.80 21.49
CA GLN A 286 13.84 -6.61 21.55
C GLN A 286 14.57 -6.89 20.23
N GLN A 287 13.99 -7.66 19.31
CA GLN A 287 14.58 -7.92 17.98
C GLN A 287 14.39 -6.72 17.02
N PHE A 288 13.43 -5.85 17.30
CA PHE A 288 13.05 -4.73 16.44
C PHE A 288 13.45 -3.36 17.03
N GLY A 289 14.07 -3.36 18.22
CA GLY A 289 14.59 -2.17 18.88
C GLY A 289 14.48 -2.21 20.39
N THR A 290 15.10 -1.24 21.06
CA THR A 290 14.96 -1.04 22.51
C THR A 290 13.83 -0.08 22.81
N PHE A 291 12.76 -0.57 23.43
CA PHE A 291 11.63 0.25 23.88
C PHE A 291 11.87 0.72 25.31
N SER A 292 12.29 1.96 25.49
CA SER A 292 12.34 2.61 26.80
C SER A 292 11.12 3.50 26.99
N PHE A 293 10.10 2.97 27.68
CA PHE A 293 8.96 3.78 28.11
C PHE A 293 9.44 4.74 29.21
N HIS A 294 9.59 6.01 28.87
CA HIS A 294 9.71 7.06 29.87
C HIS A 294 8.28 7.41 30.28
N ILE A 295 7.83 6.88 31.41
CA ILE A 295 6.57 7.25 32.06
C ILE A 295 6.82 8.51 32.88
#